data_AF-A0A653XHI4-F1
#
_entry.id   AF-A0A653XHI4-F1
#
_cell.length_a   1.000
_cell.length_b   1.000
_cell.length_c   1.000
_cell.angle_alpha   90.00
_cell.angle_beta   90.00
_cell.angle_gamma   90.00
#
_symmetry.space_group_name_H-M   'P 1'
#
loop_
_entity.id
_entity.type
_entity.pdbx_description
1 polymer ?
#
loop_
_entity_poly.entity_id
_entity_poly.type
_entity_poly.pdbx_seq_one_letter_code
_entity_poly.pdbx_strand_id
1 'polypeptide(L)'
;MKKIYTISTLFLLLISCNSDGISKDEYALLNESVSEILKPYGMTYLSQDEMNEIAANNGIDLNRTMNEKDAKIIEDAIAMRRKFEFAISDSIEASSAKSNVYRSLLELDSIVPAKENLKATSLDLTKIKFPENYEKVEKPSENGEFLGKITLSRPIIDKSGEKAIIYYQKCKNITGNDCMPRFIRFRKIHNEWVKRS
;
A
#
# COMPACT_ATOMS: atom_id res chain seq x y z
N MET A 1 14.01 63.18 -10.05
CA MET A 1 12.71 62.47 -10.01
C MET A 1 12.82 61.35 -11.04
N LYS A 2 12.51 60.06 -10.84
CA LYS A 2 11.93 59.27 -9.75
C LYS A 2 12.81 58.03 -9.52
N LYS A 3 12.99 57.67 -8.25
CA LYS A 3 13.58 56.41 -7.80
C LYS A 3 12.58 55.27 -8.07
N ILE A 4 13.04 54.14 -8.58
CA ILE A 4 12.29 52.87 -8.49
C ILE A 4 13.13 51.95 -7.61
N TYR A 5 12.79 51.95 -6.33
CA TYR A 5 13.16 50.88 -5.41
C TYR A 5 12.05 49.82 -5.47
N THR A 6 12.43 48.57 -5.14
CA THR A 6 11.58 47.43 -4.77
C THR A 6 10.70 46.92 -5.92
N ILE A 7 10.63 45.64 -6.26
CA ILE A 7 10.42 44.46 -5.41
C ILE A 7 10.95 43.25 -6.21
N SER A 8 11.92 42.51 -5.70
CA SER A 8 12.10 41.10 -6.08
C SER A 8 12.65 40.31 -4.90
N THR A 9 12.09 40.59 -3.72
CA THR A 9 12.25 39.78 -2.50
C THR A 9 11.08 38.81 -2.37
N LEU A 10 10.60 38.26 -3.49
CA LEU A 10 9.57 37.22 -3.54
C LEU A 10 10.15 35.88 -4.01
N PHE A 11 11.39 35.59 -3.61
CA PHE A 11 12.01 34.26 -3.76
C PHE A 11 12.23 33.56 -2.41
N LEU A 12 11.74 34.15 -1.31
CA LEU A 12 11.94 33.65 0.06
C LEU A 12 10.67 33.01 0.69
N LEU A 13 9.61 32.76 -0.10
CA LEU A 13 8.41 32.06 0.37
C LEU A 13 8.34 30.58 -0.02
N LEU A 14 9.41 30.01 -0.57
CA LEU A 14 9.64 28.56 -0.53
C LEU A 14 10.31 28.17 0.79
N ILE A 15 9.83 28.75 1.90
CA ILE A 15 10.14 28.26 3.23
C ILE A 15 9.63 26.82 3.21
N SER A 16 10.59 25.90 3.18
CA SER A 16 10.42 24.48 3.36
C SER A 16 9.28 24.25 4.35
N CYS A 17 8.13 23.84 3.84
CA CYS A 17 7.15 23.20 4.66
C CYS A 17 7.85 21.90 5.08
N ASN A 18 8.51 21.93 6.25
CA ASN A 18 8.93 20.74 6.97
C ASN A 18 7.65 20.06 7.43
N SER A 19 6.89 19.54 6.47
CA SER A 19 5.81 18.62 6.78
C SER A 19 6.49 17.32 7.15
N ASP A 20 6.76 17.15 8.44
CA ASP A 20 7.06 15.83 9.03
C ASP A 20 5.87 14.85 8.81
N GLY A 21 4.72 15.37 8.34
CA GLY A 21 3.57 14.61 7.87
C GLY A 21 3.80 13.80 6.58
N ILE A 22 2.74 13.10 6.18
CA ILE A 22 2.71 12.20 5.02
C ILE A 22 2.36 13.01 3.77
N SER A 23 3.22 12.95 2.75
CA SER A 23 3.03 13.61 1.46
C SER A 23 1.99 12.92 0.58
N LYS A 24 1.58 13.59 -0.50
CA LYS A 24 0.62 13.02 -1.48
C LYS A 24 1.15 11.75 -2.14
N ASP A 25 2.43 11.72 -2.52
CA ASP A 25 3.05 10.53 -3.10
C ASP A 25 3.12 9.37 -2.10
N GLU A 26 3.40 9.67 -0.82
CA GLU A 26 3.36 8.65 0.21
C GLU A 26 1.94 8.08 0.39
N TYR A 27 0.89 8.91 0.41
CA TYR A 27 -0.49 8.42 0.43
C TYR A 27 -0.83 7.59 -0.81
N ALA A 28 -0.35 7.97 -1.99
CA ALA A 28 -0.57 7.17 -3.20
C ALA A 28 0.07 5.78 -3.07
N LEU A 29 1.34 5.71 -2.64
CA LEU A 29 2.04 4.45 -2.38
C LEU A 29 1.36 3.60 -1.30
N LEU A 30 0.88 4.23 -0.22
CA LEU A 30 0.17 3.51 0.85
C LEU A 30 -1.14 2.91 0.35
N ASN A 31 -1.89 3.63 -0.49
CA ASN A 31 -3.12 3.12 -1.10
C ASN A 31 -2.84 1.91 -2.00
N GLU A 32 -1.84 2.00 -2.88
CA GLU A 32 -1.43 0.87 -3.71
C GLU A 32 -0.96 -0.33 -2.87
N SER A 33 -0.23 -0.06 -1.78
CA SER A 33 0.24 -1.09 -0.86
C SER A 33 -0.92 -1.78 -0.14
N VAL A 34 -1.88 -1.02 0.39
CA VAL A 34 -3.05 -1.57 1.07
C VAL A 34 -3.89 -2.42 0.12
N SER A 35 -4.13 -1.95 -1.10
CA SER A 35 -4.81 -2.73 -2.13
C SER A 35 -4.10 -4.07 -2.35
N GLU A 36 -2.78 -4.04 -2.55
CA GLU A 36 -2.00 -5.25 -2.77
C GLU A 36 -1.97 -6.20 -1.56
N ILE A 37 -1.84 -5.69 -0.33
CA ILE A 37 -1.74 -6.49 0.89
C ILE A 37 -3.06 -7.21 1.21
N LEU A 38 -4.18 -6.56 0.87
CA LEU A 38 -5.53 -7.05 1.10
C LEU A 38 -6.03 -7.97 -0.02
N LYS A 39 -5.37 -8.02 -1.18
CA LYS A 39 -5.71 -9.03 -2.19
C LYS A 39 -5.69 -10.44 -1.57
N PRO A 40 -6.71 -11.26 -1.82
CA PRO A 40 -6.86 -12.57 -1.19
C PRO A 40 -5.94 -13.63 -1.81
N TYR A 41 -4.68 -13.27 -2.15
CA TYR A 41 -3.74 -14.19 -2.78
C TYR A 41 -3.44 -15.39 -1.86
N GLY A 42 -3.98 -16.56 -2.23
CA GLY A 42 -3.72 -17.84 -1.57
C GLY A 42 -4.21 -17.96 -0.13
N MET A 43 -5.04 -17.02 0.36
CA MET A 43 -5.56 -17.00 1.73
C MET A 43 -6.97 -17.58 1.80
N THR A 44 -7.76 -17.43 0.74
CA THR A 44 -9.05 -18.08 0.61
C THR A 44 -8.82 -19.44 -0.03
N TYR A 45 -9.02 -20.53 0.73
CA TYR A 45 -9.33 -21.80 0.08
C TYR A 45 -10.65 -21.58 -0.68
N LEU A 46 -10.55 -21.38 -1.99
CA LEU A 46 -11.69 -21.54 -2.85
C LEU A 46 -11.86 -23.04 -3.03
N SER A 47 -13.05 -23.56 -2.68
CA SER A 47 -13.37 -24.89 -3.15
C SER A 47 -13.45 -24.87 -4.67
N GLN A 48 -13.10 -25.97 -5.32
CA GLN A 48 -13.26 -26.09 -6.77
C GLN A 48 -14.72 -25.83 -7.18
N ASP A 49 -15.67 -26.23 -6.33
CA ASP A 49 -17.09 -26.00 -6.54
C ASP A 49 -17.46 -24.51 -6.53
N GLU A 50 -16.95 -23.74 -5.57
CA GLU A 50 -17.15 -22.29 -5.52
C GLU A 50 -16.51 -21.61 -6.74
N MET A 51 -15.33 -22.08 -7.18
CA MET A 51 -14.69 -21.58 -8.40
C MET A 51 -15.55 -21.82 -9.64
N ASN A 52 -16.03 -23.06 -9.79
CA ASN A 52 -16.85 -23.49 -10.91
C ASN A 52 -18.18 -22.71 -10.95
N GLU A 53 -18.81 -22.50 -9.79
CA GLU A 53 -20.06 -21.76 -9.67
C GLU A 53 -19.88 -20.28 -10.08
N ILE A 54 -18.86 -19.61 -9.55
CA ILE A 54 -18.56 -18.21 -9.88
C ILE A 54 -18.23 -18.09 -11.37
N ALA A 55 -17.41 -19.00 -11.90
CA ALA A 55 -17.01 -18.98 -13.30
C ALA A 55 -18.20 -19.20 -14.23
N ALA A 56 -19.06 -20.18 -13.94
CA ALA A 56 -20.28 -20.46 -14.71
C ALA A 56 -21.23 -19.26 -14.72
N ASN A 57 -21.45 -18.63 -13.56
CA ASN A 57 -22.31 -17.45 -13.43
C ASN A 57 -21.79 -16.22 -14.20
N ASN A 58 -20.49 -16.16 -14.46
CA ASN A 58 -19.83 -15.05 -15.17
C ASN A 58 -19.40 -15.41 -16.60
N GLY A 59 -19.75 -16.59 -17.11
CA GLY A 59 -19.38 -17.03 -18.47
C GLY A 59 -17.87 -17.23 -18.66
N ILE A 60 -17.14 -17.54 -17.58
CA ILE A 60 -15.70 -17.79 -17.59
C ILE A 60 -15.46 -19.29 -17.81
N ASP A 61 -14.69 -19.63 -18.83
CA ASP A 61 -14.19 -21.00 -19.02
C ASP A 61 -12.91 -21.20 -18.20
N LEU A 62 -12.94 -22.12 -17.23
CA LEU A 62 -11.80 -22.44 -16.38
C LEU A 62 -10.79 -23.38 -17.06
N ASN A 63 -11.12 -23.96 -18.21
CA ASN A 63 -10.20 -24.85 -18.94
C ASN A 63 -9.18 -24.10 -19.81
N ARG A 64 -9.38 -22.78 -20.00
CA ARG A 64 -8.43 -21.90 -20.69
C ARG A 64 -7.54 -21.16 -19.67
N THR A 65 -6.39 -20.67 -20.13
CA THR A 65 -5.54 -19.79 -19.33
C THR A 65 -6.33 -18.56 -18.88
N MET A 66 -6.44 -18.37 -17.56
CA MET A 66 -7.16 -17.25 -16.96
C MET A 66 -6.42 -15.94 -17.25
N ASN A 67 -7.12 -15.01 -17.91
CA ASN A 67 -6.62 -13.66 -18.12
C ASN A 67 -6.90 -12.78 -16.89
N GLU A 68 -6.25 -11.61 -16.80
CA GLU A 68 -6.37 -10.70 -15.65
C GLU A 68 -7.81 -10.20 -15.42
N LYS A 69 -8.60 -10.04 -16.49
CA LYS A 69 -9.99 -9.60 -16.39
C LYS A 69 -10.86 -10.68 -15.74
N ASP A 70 -10.72 -11.92 -16.18
CA ASP A 70 -11.45 -13.06 -15.63
C ASP A 70 -11.04 -13.32 -14.18
N ALA A 71 -9.75 -13.20 -13.86
CA ALA A 71 -9.25 -13.29 -12.49
C ALA A 71 -9.89 -12.23 -11.58
N LYS A 72 -9.94 -10.97 -12.06
CA LYS A 72 -10.57 -9.88 -11.32
C LYS A 72 -12.06 -10.12 -11.05
N ILE A 73 -12.80 -10.62 -12.04
CA ILE A 73 -14.23 -10.94 -11.88
C ILE A 73 -14.43 -11.99 -10.77
N ILE A 74 -13.59 -13.03 -10.75
CA ILE A 74 -13.63 -14.06 -9.72
C ILE A 74 -13.30 -13.45 -8.35
N GLU A 75 -12.23 -12.66 -8.25
CA GLU A 75 -11.84 -11.98 -7.00
C GLU A 75 -12.97 -11.08 -6.46
N ASP A 76 -13.58 -10.26 -7.33
CA ASP A 76 -14.67 -9.35 -6.96
C ASP A 76 -15.91 -10.13 -6.49
N ALA A 77 -16.28 -11.23 -7.17
CA ALA A 77 -17.41 -12.07 -6.79
C ALA A 77 -17.21 -12.74 -5.41
N ILE A 78 -15.98 -13.15 -5.10
CA ILE A 78 -15.63 -13.69 -3.78
C ILE A 78 -15.75 -12.61 -2.72
N ALA A 79 -15.19 -11.44 -2.98
CA ALA A 79 -15.28 -10.30 -2.07
C ALA A 79 -16.72 -9.87 -1.79
N MET A 80 -17.64 -9.99 -2.75
CA MET A 80 -19.05 -9.72 -2.51
C MET A 80 -19.74 -10.78 -1.64
N ARG A 81 -19.33 -12.05 -1.74
CA ARG A 81 -19.90 -13.17 -0.97
C ARG A 81 -19.36 -13.24 0.45
N ARG A 82 -18.11 -12.82 0.65
CA ARG A 82 -17.38 -12.98 1.91
C ARG A 82 -17.17 -11.64 2.57
N LYS A 83 -17.38 -11.60 3.88
CA LYS A 83 -17.03 -10.45 4.69
C LYS A 83 -15.54 -10.52 5.05
N PHE A 84 -14.70 -9.81 4.31
CA PHE A 84 -13.27 -9.76 4.63
C PHE A 84 -12.99 -8.73 5.71
N GLU A 85 -12.23 -9.13 6.72
CA GLU A 85 -11.89 -8.27 7.85
C GLU A 85 -10.38 -8.11 7.97
N PHE A 86 -9.91 -6.93 8.33
CA PHE A 86 -8.50 -6.68 8.55
C PHE A 86 -8.31 -5.62 9.63
N ALA A 87 -7.12 -5.59 10.23
CA ALA A 87 -6.74 -4.51 11.13
C ALA A 87 -5.58 -3.73 10.53
N ILE A 88 -5.55 -2.41 10.72
CA ILE A 88 -4.44 -1.56 10.33
C ILE A 88 -4.21 -0.51 11.41
N SER A 89 -2.95 -0.22 11.73
CA SER A 89 -2.61 0.85 12.68
C SER A 89 -3.00 2.22 12.13
N ASP A 90 -3.43 3.11 13.02
CA ASP A 90 -3.59 4.55 12.80
C ASP A 90 -2.25 5.31 12.86
N SER A 91 -1.13 4.58 12.94
CA SER A 91 0.22 5.10 12.86
C SER A 91 0.99 4.40 11.74
N ILE A 92 1.92 5.14 11.14
CA ILE A 92 2.89 4.60 10.19
C ILE A 92 4.27 4.62 10.84
N GLU A 93 4.98 3.49 10.77
CA GLU A 93 6.28 3.33 11.41
C GLU A 93 7.38 4.13 10.72
N ALA A 94 8.42 4.48 11.47
CA ALA A 94 9.59 5.14 10.93
C ALA A 94 10.27 4.29 9.85
N SER A 95 11.01 4.93 8.96
CA SER A 95 11.89 4.23 8.01
C SER A 95 13.23 4.93 7.92
N SER A 96 14.30 4.13 7.84
CA SER A 96 15.66 4.61 7.70
C SER A 96 16.32 3.86 6.57
N ALA A 97 16.79 4.57 5.54
CA ALA A 97 17.53 3.98 4.43
C ALA A 97 18.83 3.31 4.88
N LYS A 98 19.35 3.69 6.06
CA LYS A 98 20.55 3.11 6.67
C LYS A 98 20.28 1.84 7.47
N SER A 99 19.01 1.49 7.71
CA SER A 99 18.71 0.26 8.44
C SER A 99 19.13 -0.97 7.61
N ASN A 100 19.54 -2.02 8.31
CA ASN A 100 19.83 -3.31 7.68
C ASN A 100 18.62 -3.88 6.92
N VAL A 101 17.40 -3.55 7.35
CA VAL A 101 16.14 -3.94 6.71
C VAL A 101 16.05 -3.40 5.27
N TYR A 102 16.52 -2.17 5.01
CA TYR A 102 16.40 -1.55 3.69
C TYR A 102 17.67 -1.61 2.84
N ARG A 103 18.87 -1.59 3.45
CA ARG A 103 20.14 -1.35 2.75
C ARG A 103 20.31 -2.21 1.48
N SER A 104 20.19 -3.53 1.60
CA SER A 104 20.39 -4.43 0.47
C SER A 104 19.33 -4.26 -0.63
N LEU A 105 18.09 -3.91 -0.26
CA LEU A 105 17.00 -3.73 -1.21
C LEU A 105 17.15 -2.44 -2.01
N LEU A 106 17.57 -1.35 -1.34
CA LEU A 106 17.84 -0.08 -2.00
C LEU A 106 18.98 -0.22 -3.02
N GLU A 107 20.03 -0.95 -2.67
CA GLU A 107 21.15 -1.24 -3.58
C GLU A 107 20.69 -2.06 -4.79
N LEU A 108 19.97 -3.17 -4.57
CA LEU A 108 19.47 -4.05 -5.64
C LEU A 108 18.58 -3.32 -6.65
N ASP A 109 17.72 -2.42 -6.17
CA ASP A 109 16.80 -1.66 -7.03
C ASP A 109 17.39 -0.33 -7.53
N SER A 110 18.63 -0.02 -7.16
CA SER A 110 19.29 1.26 -7.43
C SER A 110 18.39 2.44 -7.03
N ILE A 111 17.94 2.43 -5.77
CA ILE A 111 17.16 3.49 -5.13
C ILE A 111 18.12 4.34 -4.29
N VAL A 112 18.21 5.62 -4.62
CA VAL A 112 18.90 6.65 -3.84
C VAL A 112 17.83 7.44 -3.09
N PRO A 113 17.70 7.31 -1.77
CA PRO A 113 16.60 7.89 -1.02
C PRO A 113 16.59 9.42 -1.09
N ALA A 114 15.42 10.03 -1.31
CA ALA A 114 15.26 11.49 -1.22
C ALA A 114 15.46 12.00 0.22
N LYS A 115 15.11 11.17 1.21
CA LYS A 115 15.31 11.40 2.65
C LYS A 115 15.84 10.14 3.31
N GLU A 116 16.94 10.27 4.04
CA GLU A 116 17.59 9.15 4.73
C GLU A 116 16.77 8.59 5.89
N ASN A 117 16.08 9.46 6.63
CA ASN A 117 15.31 9.09 7.82
C ASN A 117 13.92 9.74 7.76
N LEU A 118 12.90 8.92 7.93
CA LEU A 118 11.50 9.30 8.00
C LEU A 118 10.99 8.89 9.38
N LYS A 119 10.46 9.84 10.14
CA LYS A 119 9.93 9.58 11.47
C LYS A 119 8.56 8.88 11.36
N ALA A 120 8.25 8.09 12.39
CA ALA A 120 6.90 7.61 12.61
C ALA A 120 5.94 8.79 12.74
N THR A 121 4.72 8.63 12.24
CA THR A 121 3.70 9.69 12.30
C THR A 121 2.31 9.09 12.30
N SER A 122 1.30 9.87 12.66
CA SER A 122 -0.10 9.46 12.59
C SER A 122 -0.54 9.32 11.12
N LEU A 123 -1.27 8.25 10.83
CA LEU A 123 -1.84 7.96 9.54
C LEU A 123 -3.29 8.43 9.52
N ASP A 124 -3.60 9.37 8.62
CA ASP A 124 -4.98 9.76 8.38
C ASP A 124 -5.70 8.68 7.55
N LEU A 125 -6.39 7.78 8.26
CA LEU A 125 -7.09 6.66 7.63
C LEU A 125 -8.22 7.09 6.69
N THR A 126 -8.72 8.34 6.77
CA THR A 126 -9.73 8.85 5.82
C THR A 126 -9.16 9.03 4.40
N LYS A 127 -7.83 9.08 4.27
CA LYS A 127 -7.11 9.14 2.98
C LYS A 127 -6.67 7.78 2.46
N ILE A 128 -6.91 6.72 3.24
CA ILE A 128 -6.66 5.34 2.82
C ILE A 128 -7.92 4.76 2.21
N LYS A 129 -7.78 4.23 1.00
CA LYS A 129 -8.83 3.59 0.23
C LYS A 129 -8.76 2.09 0.49
N PHE A 130 -9.83 1.58 1.09
CA PHE A 130 -10.02 0.14 1.25
C PHE A 130 -10.93 -0.36 0.11
N PRO A 131 -10.70 -1.57 -0.41
CA PRO A 131 -11.60 -2.14 -1.41
C PRO A 131 -13.01 -2.33 -0.84
N GLU A 132 -14.02 -2.29 -1.70
CA GLU A 132 -15.40 -2.56 -1.30
C GLU A 132 -15.53 -3.98 -0.75
N ASN A 133 -16.39 -4.16 0.26
CA ASN A 133 -16.59 -5.42 1.00
C ASN A 133 -15.43 -5.86 1.93
N TYR A 134 -14.43 -4.99 2.13
CA TYR A 134 -13.41 -5.17 3.15
C TYR A 134 -13.68 -4.24 4.33
N GLU A 135 -13.72 -4.79 5.54
CA GLU A 135 -13.98 -4.05 6.77
C GLU A 135 -12.71 -3.94 7.62
N LYS A 136 -12.38 -2.70 8.02
CA LYS A 136 -11.39 -2.46 9.05
C LYS A 136 -12.00 -2.75 10.42
N VAL A 137 -11.43 -3.69 11.16
CA VAL A 137 -11.91 -4.09 12.49
C VAL A 137 -10.83 -3.90 13.57
N GLU A 138 -11.26 -3.65 14.80
CA GLU A 138 -10.37 -3.72 15.97
C GLU A 138 -10.22 -5.14 16.51
N LYS A 139 -11.23 -5.98 16.27
CA LYS A 139 -11.27 -7.40 16.63
C LYS A 139 -11.99 -8.17 15.51
N PRO A 140 -11.47 -9.35 15.11
CA PRO A 140 -12.17 -10.22 14.17
C PRO A 140 -13.54 -10.63 14.70
N SER A 141 -14.54 -10.66 13.83
CA SER A 141 -15.83 -11.27 14.12
C SER A 141 -15.79 -12.79 13.90
N GLU A 142 -16.79 -13.51 14.42
CA GLU A 142 -16.91 -14.96 14.22
C GLU A 142 -17.30 -15.34 12.79
N ASN A 143 -17.93 -14.41 12.06
CA ASN A 143 -18.53 -14.67 10.74
C ASN A 143 -17.74 -14.05 9.58
N GLY A 144 -16.67 -13.31 9.88
CA GLY A 144 -15.79 -12.69 8.89
C GLY A 144 -14.52 -13.51 8.65
N GLU A 145 -13.96 -13.37 7.46
CA GLU A 145 -12.65 -13.93 7.14
C GLU A 145 -11.56 -12.90 7.46
N PHE A 146 -10.83 -13.14 8.55
CA PHE A 146 -9.78 -12.23 8.99
C PHE A 146 -8.49 -12.39 8.18
N LEU A 147 -8.17 -11.37 7.40
CA LEU A 147 -6.99 -11.34 6.53
C LEU A 147 -5.71 -10.99 7.28
N GLY A 148 -5.80 -10.49 8.51
CA GLY A 148 -4.65 -10.18 9.34
C GLY A 148 -4.56 -8.72 9.80
N LYS A 149 -3.57 -8.46 10.65
CA LYS A 149 -3.20 -7.12 11.12
C LYS A 149 -2.02 -6.59 10.34
N ILE A 150 -2.14 -5.38 9.80
CA ILE A 150 -1.18 -4.74 8.93
C ILE A 150 -0.52 -3.58 9.67
N THR A 151 0.80 -3.55 9.63
CA THR A 151 1.61 -2.39 10.04
C THR A 151 2.43 -1.95 8.85
N LEU A 152 2.37 -0.67 8.51
CA LEU A 152 3.09 -0.07 7.40
C LEU A 152 4.22 0.81 7.94
N SER A 153 5.35 0.86 7.25
CA SER A 153 6.38 1.87 7.48
C SER A 153 6.33 2.97 6.41
N ARG A 154 6.92 4.12 6.72
CA ARG A 154 7.01 5.27 5.80
C ARG A 154 7.68 4.84 4.47
N PRO A 155 7.07 5.10 3.31
CA PRO A 155 7.68 4.74 2.03
C PRO A 155 9.00 5.48 1.80
N ILE A 156 10.04 4.75 1.40
CA ILE A 156 11.30 5.36 0.95
C ILE A 156 11.16 5.62 -0.55
N ILE A 157 11.11 6.89 -0.92
CA ILE A 157 11.01 7.35 -2.30
C ILE A 157 12.40 7.73 -2.81
N ASP A 158 12.71 7.30 -4.03
CA ASP A 158 13.93 7.66 -4.74
C ASP A 158 14.02 9.17 -4.98
N LYS A 159 15.23 9.71 -5.02
CA LYS A 159 15.50 11.13 -5.28
C LYS A 159 14.94 11.60 -6.62
N SER A 160 14.85 10.72 -7.62
CA SER A 160 14.22 11.01 -8.91
C SER A 160 12.69 11.09 -8.83
N GLY A 161 12.07 10.54 -7.77
CA GLY A 161 10.62 10.43 -7.64
C GLY A 161 9.98 9.29 -8.43
N GLU A 162 10.77 8.40 -9.06
CA GLU A 162 10.28 7.38 -9.99
C GLU A 162 10.25 5.96 -9.42
N LYS A 163 10.89 5.72 -8.28
CA LYS A 163 10.91 4.43 -7.60
C LYS A 163 10.60 4.63 -6.14
N ALA A 164 9.99 3.62 -5.52
CA ALA A 164 9.80 3.61 -4.09
C ALA A 164 9.82 2.19 -3.55
N ILE A 165 10.08 2.07 -2.26
CA ILE A 165 9.94 0.83 -1.53
C ILE A 165 9.20 1.09 -0.22
N ILE A 166 8.33 0.16 0.16
CA ILE A 166 7.65 0.15 1.44
C ILE A 166 7.94 -1.17 2.14
N TYR A 167 8.25 -1.10 3.42
CA TYR A 167 8.22 -2.25 4.31
C TYR A 167 6.86 -2.32 5.02
N TYR A 168 6.38 -3.54 5.22
CA TYR A 168 5.22 -3.79 6.04
C TYR A 168 5.34 -5.11 6.80
N GLN A 169 4.56 -5.22 7.86
CA GLN A 169 4.32 -6.48 8.55
C GLN A 169 2.85 -6.84 8.41
N LYS A 170 2.58 -8.10 8.07
CA LYS A 170 1.24 -8.68 8.11
C LYS A 170 1.23 -9.81 9.12
N CYS A 171 0.41 -9.66 10.16
CA CYS A 171 0.26 -10.65 11.21
C CYS A 171 -1.01 -11.45 11.02
N LYS A 172 -0.95 -12.78 11.18
CA LYS A 172 -2.13 -13.64 11.00
C LYS A 172 -3.22 -13.39 12.05
N ASN A 173 -2.84 -12.89 13.21
CA ASN A 173 -3.74 -12.62 14.33
C ASN A 173 -3.73 -11.15 14.73
N ILE A 174 -4.77 -10.75 15.46
CA ILE A 174 -4.97 -9.36 15.91
C ILE A 174 -3.95 -8.94 16.98
N THR A 175 -3.40 -9.89 17.74
CA THR A 175 -2.43 -9.62 18.81
C THR A 175 -1.06 -9.22 18.26
N GLY A 176 -0.72 -9.61 17.03
CA GLY A 176 0.54 -9.26 16.39
C GLY A 176 1.72 -10.16 16.76
N ASN A 177 1.45 -11.42 17.12
CA ASN A 177 2.50 -12.36 17.55
C ASN A 177 3.03 -13.26 16.43
N ASP A 178 2.28 -13.41 15.33
CA ASP A 178 2.68 -14.20 14.16
C ASP A 178 2.71 -13.27 12.94
N CYS A 179 3.82 -12.55 12.77
CA CYS A 179 3.97 -11.51 11.76
C CYS A 179 5.03 -11.88 10.73
N MET A 180 4.68 -11.69 9.45
CA MET A 180 5.62 -11.85 8.35
C MET A 180 6.05 -10.47 7.83
N PRO A 181 7.35 -10.14 7.90
CA PRO A 181 7.89 -8.94 7.28
C PRO A 181 7.92 -9.11 5.76
N ARG A 182 7.51 -8.07 5.03
CA ARG A 182 7.48 -8.06 3.57
C ARG A 182 7.79 -6.66 3.03
N PHE A 183 8.10 -6.60 1.74
CA PHE A 183 8.36 -5.36 1.03
C PHE A 183 7.54 -5.31 -0.25
N ILE A 184 7.16 -4.10 -0.64
CA ILE A 184 6.58 -3.85 -1.96
C ILE A 184 7.45 -2.79 -2.63
N ARG A 185 7.87 -3.09 -3.86
CA ARG A 185 8.64 -2.19 -4.71
C ARG A 185 7.68 -1.55 -5.70
N PHE A 186 7.89 -0.28 -5.97
CA PHE A 186 7.08 0.48 -6.90
C PHE A 186 7.95 1.20 -7.92
N ARG A 187 7.37 1.40 -9.10
CA ARG A 187 7.89 2.29 -10.13
C ARG A 187 6.76 3.20 -10.60
N LYS A 188 7.08 4.45 -10.90
CA LYS A 188 6.15 5.38 -11.52
C LYS A 188 6.09 5.13 -13.02
N ILE A 189 4.89 4.99 -13.56
CA ILE A 189 4.60 4.82 -14.99
C ILE A 189 3.45 5.77 -15.31
N HIS A 190 3.65 6.69 -16.25
CA HIS A 190 2.66 7.72 -16.60
C HIS A 190 2.11 8.49 -15.38
N ASN A 191 2.98 8.83 -14.42
CA ASN A 191 2.66 9.49 -13.14
C ASN A 191 1.88 8.64 -12.11
N GLU A 192 1.63 7.36 -12.37
CA GLU A 192 0.97 6.45 -11.45
C GLU A 192 1.98 5.46 -10.84
N TRP A 193 1.79 5.14 -9.56
CA TRP A 193 2.64 4.16 -8.87
C TRP A 193 2.16 2.76 -9.20
N VAL A 194 3.05 1.94 -9.76
CA VAL A 194 2.74 0.55 -10.12
C VAL A 194 3.69 -0.38 -9.38
N LYS A 195 3.14 -1.45 -8.79
CA LYS A 195 3.94 -2.50 -8.15
C LYS A 195 4.90 -3.12 -9.16
N ARG A 196 6.15 -3.32 -8.73
CA ARG A 196 7.15 -4.09 -9.46
C ARG A 196 7.20 -5.51 -8.90
N SER A 197 7.01 -6.49 -9.78
CA SER A 197 7.14 -7.93 -9.51
C SER A 197 8.57 -8.31 -9.12
#